data_AF-A0A519ZQE0-F1
#
_entry.id   AF-A0A519ZQE0-F1
#
_cell.length_a   1.000
_cell.length_b   1.000
_cell.length_c   1.000
_cell.angle_alpha   90.00
_cell.angle_beta   90.00
_cell.angle_gamma   90.00
#
_symmetry.space_group_name_H-M   'P 1'
#
loop_
_entity.id
_entity.type
_entity.pdbx_description
1 polymer ?
#
loop_
_entity_poly.entity_id
_entity_poly.type
_entity_poly.pdbx_seq_one_letter_code
_entity_poly.pdbx_strand_id
1 'polypeptide(L)'
;MAPFATFLLALALGLSTAPHLHAQPAAPPATAAVPDALTARQADNVAALGQVWGLLKYHHPAVAAGQRDWDAEFRRQLPRVLACRSVAARSRLLSAWVASLGPVPPCASCAAPPKGEVRLAPNLHWAENKHRFSAELRQQLAYIQANHYQGTPYYVGQLGSSTLFLHEEAYADQPFPPADLRLLGLCRYWNMYQYYYPYTYVWQEDWAHVLRDVLSRFAAANTALSYR
;
A
#
# COMPACT_ATOMS: atom_id res chain seq x y z
N MET A 1 -74.38 38.98 28.70
CA MET A 1 -75.74 38.42 28.55
C MET A 1 -75.76 37.60 27.28
N ALA A 2 -76.27 36.36 27.39
CA ALA A 2 -76.75 35.49 26.31
C ALA A 2 -75.75 34.90 25.28
N PRO A 3 -76.09 33.72 24.72
CA PRO A 3 -75.18 32.62 24.41
C PRO A 3 -75.19 32.23 22.91
N PHE A 4 -74.34 31.31 22.46
CA PHE A 4 -74.69 30.40 21.33
C PHE A 4 -73.79 29.16 21.30
N ALA A 5 -74.44 27.99 21.18
CA ALA A 5 -73.90 26.66 20.90
C ALA A 5 -73.16 26.62 19.54
N THR A 6 -72.30 25.65 19.19
CA THR A 6 -72.69 24.28 18.81
C THR A 6 -71.42 23.47 18.46
N PHE A 7 -71.48 22.16 18.71
CA PHE A 7 -70.52 21.09 18.39
C PHE A 7 -70.15 21.01 16.89
N LEU A 8 -68.87 20.77 16.56
CA LEU A 8 -68.44 20.25 15.25
C LEU A 8 -67.29 19.24 15.37
N LEU A 9 -67.43 18.21 14.54
CA LEU A 9 -66.66 16.97 14.35
C LEU A 9 -65.15 17.18 14.16
N ALA A 10 -64.36 16.27 14.75
CA ALA A 10 -62.93 16.12 14.49
C ALA A 10 -62.67 15.55 13.10
N LEU A 11 -61.89 16.28 12.29
CA LEU A 11 -61.31 15.81 11.03
C LEU A 11 -59.87 15.34 11.31
N ALA A 12 -59.64 14.03 11.31
CA ALA A 12 -58.28 13.47 11.31
C ALA A 12 -57.75 13.47 9.86
N LEU A 13 -56.94 14.47 9.52
CA LEU A 13 -56.13 14.46 8.30
C LEU A 13 -54.90 13.60 8.53
N GLY A 14 -54.81 12.48 7.80
CA GLY A 14 -53.60 11.67 7.72
C GLY A 14 -52.48 12.44 7.03
N LEU A 15 -51.47 12.85 7.79
CA LEU A 15 -50.18 13.26 7.27
C LEU A 15 -49.38 12.00 6.92
N SER A 16 -49.34 11.66 5.63
CA SER A 16 -48.45 10.63 5.10
C SER A 16 -47.02 11.15 5.18
N THR A 17 -46.23 10.64 6.12
CA THR A 17 -44.79 10.86 6.17
C THR A 17 -44.14 9.99 5.09
N ALA A 18 -43.78 10.62 3.96
CA ALA A 18 -42.90 9.98 3.00
C ALA A 18 -41.56 9.66 3.68
N PRO A 19 -41.03 8.43 3.55
CA PRO A 19 -39.69 8.14 4.07
C PRO A 19 -38.69 8.94 3.23
N HIS A 20 -37.96 9.85 3.88
CA HIS A 20 -36.77 10.43 3.29
C HIS A 20 -35.77 9.31 3.05
N LEU A 21 -35.69 8.81 1.81
CA LEU A 21 -34.57 8.02 1.34
C LEU A 21 -33.33 8.91 1.39
N HIS A 22 -32.59 8.83 2.50
CA HIS A 22 -31.18 9.15 2.48
C HIS A 22 -30.55 8.22 1.45
N ALA A 23 -30.14 8.77 0.31
CA ALA A 23 -29.26 8.07 -0.59
C ALA A 23 -28.00 7.71 0.21
N GLN A 24 -27.86 6.44 0.57
CA GLN A 24 -26.58 5.93 1.05
C GLN A 24 -25.56 6.24 -0.05
N PRO A 25 -24.36 6.77 0.30
CA PRO A 25 -23.30 6.88 -0.68
C PRO A 25 -23.10 5.49 -1.30
N ALA A 26 -23.08 5.44 -2.64
CA ALA A 26 -22.90 4.21 -3.37
C ALA A 26 -21.72 3.44 -2.77
N ALA A 27 -21.94 2.17 -2.44
CA ALA A 27 -20.87 1.29 -2.01
C ALA A 27 -19.71 1.41 -3.02
N PRO A 28 -18.45 1.51 -2.56
CA PRO A 28 -17.32 1.53 -3.48
C PRO A 28 -17.43 0.35 -4.44
N PRO A 29 -17.12 0.53 -5.74
CA PRO A 29 -17.24 -0.54 -6.72
C PRO A 29 -16.47 -1.74 -6.20
N ALA A 30 -17.13 -2.90 -6.16
CA ALA A 30 -16.60 -4.13 -5.60
C ALA A 30 -15.14 -4.31 -6.04
N THR A 31 -14.23 -4.14 -5.09
CA THR A 31 -12.79 -4.35 -5.29
C THR A 31 -12.66 -5.74 -5.90
N ALA A 32 -12.13 -5.84 -7.13
CA ALA A 32 -11.97 -7.14 -7.77
C ALA A 32 -11.22 -8.05 -6.77
N ALA A 33 -11.86 -9.13 -6.35
CA ALA A 33 -11.36 -9.98 -5.29
C ALA A 33 -9.99 -10.54 -5.67
N VAL A 34 -9.07 -10.61 -4.70
CA VAL A 34 -7.80 -11.30 -4.89
C VAL A 34 -8.10 -12.77 -5.16
N PRO A 35 -7.59 -13.37 -6.26
CA PRO A 35 -7.82 -14.78 -6.54
C PRO A 35 -7.26 -15.68 -5.44
N ASP A 36 -7.93 -16.79 -5.15
CA ASP A 36 -7.48 -17.81 -4.18
C ASP A 36 -6.14 -18.47 -4.58
N ALA A 37 -5.78 -18.39 -5.85
CA ALA A 37 -4.47 -18.82 -6.35
C ALA A 37 -3.93 -17.82 -7.38
N LEU A 38 -2.72 -17.33 -7.15
CA LEU A 38 -2.04 -16.45 -8.10
C LEU A 38 -1.29 -17.28 -9.14
N THR A 39 -1.45 -16.92 -10.41
CA THR A 39 -0.51 -17.35 -11.45
C THR A 39 0.89 -16.78 -11.19
N ALA A 40 1.93 -17.39 -11.76
CA ALA A 40 3.30 -16.87 -11.65
C ALA A 40 3.42 -15.39 -12.11
N ARG A 41 2.65 -15.00 -13.13
CA ARG A 41 2.59 -13.59 -13.59
C ARG A 41 1.95 -12.69 -12.54
N GLN A 42 0.84 -13.11 -11.94
CA GLN A 42 0.16 -12.32 -10.90
C GLN A 42 1.04 -12.19 -9.66
N ALA A 43 1.70 -13.27 -9.23
CA ALA A 43 2.66 -13.23 -8.12
C ALA A 43 3.81 -12.24 -8.43
N ASP A 44 4.39 -12.27 -9.63
CA ASP A 44 5.41 -11.30 -10.05
C ASP A 44 4.86 -9.86 -10.10
N ASN A 45 3.59 -9.67 -10.50
CA ASN A 45 2.96 -8.36 -10.50
C ASN A 45 2.76 -7.79 -9.09
N VAL A 46 2.30 -8.62 -8.15
CA VAL A 46 2.13 -8.23 -6.74
C VAL A 46 3.49 -7.99 -6.08
N ALA A 47 4.50 -8.81 -6.37
CA ALA A 47 5.87 -8.58 -5.88
C ALA A 47 6.41 -7.22 -6.36
N ALA A 48 6.24 -6.91 -7.63
CA ALA A 48 6.62 -5.61 -8.19
C ALA A 48 5.85 -4.45 -7.54
N LEU A 49 4.55 -4.60 -7.27
CA LEU A 49 3.78 -3.61 -6.51
C LEU A 49 4.34 -3.42 -5.11
N GLY A 50 4.59 -4.50 -4.35
CA GLY A 50 5.12 -4.44 -2.99
C GLY A 50 6.50 -3.78 -2.91
N GLN A 51 7.38 -4.08 -3.86
CA GLN A 51 8.71 -3.47 -3.95
C GLN A 51 8.62 -1.96 -4.23
N VAL A 52 7.83 -1.55 -5.23
CA VAL A 52 7.62 -0.13 -5.55
C VAL A 52 6.92 0.60 -4.40
N TRP A 53 5.89 -0.01 -3.80
CA TRP A 53 5.17 0.54 -2.65
C TRP A 53 6.12 0.86 -1.48
N GLY A 54 7.03 -0.05 -1.14
CA GLY A 54 7.97 0.17 -0.05
C GLY A 54 9.07 1.18 -0.36
N LEU A 55 9.59 1.19 -1.60
CA LEU A 55 10.53 2.22 -2.02
C LEU A 55 9.91 3.61 -1.86
N LEU A 56 8.69 3.79 -2.36
CA LEU A 56 7.94 5.03 -2.23
C LEU A 56 7.64 5.36 -0.76
N LYS A 57 7.27 4.37 0.06
CA LYS A 57 6.98 4.53 1.50
C LYS A 57 8.11 5.22 2.24
N TYR A 58 9.35 4.82 1.95
CA TYR A 58 10.51 5.29 2.70
C TYR A 58 11.29 6.43 2.01
N HIS A 59 11.03 6.73 0.72
CA HIS A 59 11.82 7.71 -0.03
C HIS A 59 11.00 8.84 -0.67
N HIS A 60 9.75 8.61 -1.07
CA HIS A 60 8.97 9.63 -1.78
C HIS A 60 8.41 10.67 -0.80
N PRO A 61 8.65 11.99 -0.98
CA PRO A 61 8.23 13.03 -0.02
C PRO A 61 6.74 13.00 0.37
N ALA A 62 5.85 12.87 -0.62
CA ALA A 62 4.41 12.81 -0.36
C ALA A 62 3.97 11.59 0.49
N VAL A 63 4.78 10.53 0.53
CA VAL A 63 4.45 9.30 1.25
C VAL A 63 5.23 9.22 2.56
N ALA A 64 6.55 9.41 2.50
CA ALA A 64 7.43 9.36 3.67
C ALA A 64 7.09 10.44 4.72
N ALA A 65 6.45 11.54 4.32
CA ALA A 65 5.91 12.57 5.22
C ALA A 65 4.48 12.28 5.73
N GLY A 66 3.89 11.13 5.40
CA GLY A 66 2.57 10.71 5.89
C GLY A 66 1.38 11.40 5.23
N GLN A 67 1.51 12.00 4.05
CA GLN A 67 0.43 12.78 3.41
C GLN A 67 -0.62 11.90 2.71
N ARG A 68 -0.42 10.59 2.68
CA ARG A 68 -1.28 9.62 2.01
C ARG A 68 -1.52 8.43 2.92
N ASP A 69 -2.76 7.92 2.92
CA ASP A 69 -3.05 6.59 3.45
C ASP A 69 -2.42 5.55 2.50
N TRP A 70 -1.22 5.11 2.86
CA TRP A 70 -0.39 4.29 1.99
C TRP A 70 -0.83 2.84 1.92
N ASP A 71 -1.48 2.31 2.97
CA ASP A 71 -2.10 0.99 2.96
C ASP A 71 -3.31 0.98 2.02
N ALA A 72 -4.16 2.02 2.10
CA ALA A 72 -5.30 2.12 1.20
C ALA A 72 -4.87 2.32 -0.26
N GLU A 73 -3.78 3.05 -0.52
CA GLU A 73 -3.18 3.14 -1.86
C GLU A 73 -2.73 1.78 -2.39
N PHE A 74 -2.03 0.96 -1.57
CA PHE A 74 -1.65 -0.40 -1.97
C PHE A 74 -2.87 -1.21 -2.41
N ARG A 75 -3.92 -1.21 -1.57
CA ARG A 75 -5.16 -1.94 -1.82
C ARG A 75 -5.89 -1.44 -3.07
N ARG A 76 -5.81 -0.14 -3.39
CA ARG A 76 -6.32 0.43 -4.65
C ARG A 76 -5.56 -0.07 -5.87
N GLN A 77 -4.23 -0.22 -5.79
CA GLN A 77 -3.42 -0.67 -6.92
C GLN A 77 -3.45 -2.19 -7.13
N LEU A 78 -3.64 -2.96 -6.06
CA LEU A 78 -3.62 -4.42 -6.07
C LEU A 78 -4.49 -5.06 -7.18
N PRO A 79 -5.80 -4.79 -7.29
CA PRO A 79 -6.62 -5.39 -8.35
C PRO A 79 -6.16 -4.99 -9.75
N ARG A 80 -5.60 -3.79 -9.90
CA ARG A 80 -5.14 -3.28 -11.20
C ARG A 80 -3.85 -3.96 -11.66
N VAL A 81 -2.91 -4.23 -10.75
CA VAL A 81 -1.70 -5.01 -11.09
C VAL A 81 -2.02 -6.48 -11.30
N LEU A 82 -3.00 -7.04 -10.60
CA LEU A 82 -3.48 -8.41 -10.83
C LEU A 82 -4.07 -8.59 -12.23
N ALA A 83 -4.72 -7.55 -12.77
CA ALA A 83 -5.27 -7.55 -14.13
C ALA A 83 -4.21 -7.36 -15.24
N CYS A 84 -2.98 -6.97 -14.91
CA CYS A 84 -1.93 -6.72 -15.91
C CYS A 84 -1.42 -8.01 -16.55
N ARG A 85 -1.59 -8.14 -17.87
CA ARG A 85 -1.20 -9.35 -18.63
C ARG A 85 0.25 -9.35 -19.12
N SER A 86 0.99 -8.26 -18.92
CA SER A 86 2.39 -8.15 -19.36
C SER A 86 3.22 -7.24 -18.45
N VAL A 87 4.53 -7.42 -18.49
CA VAL A 87 5.50 -6.55 -17.81
C VAL A 87 5.36 -5.09 -18.26
N ALA A 88 5.13 -4.88 -19.56
CA ALA A 88 4.92 -3.54 -20.11
C ALA A 88 3.65 -2.87 -19.56
N ALA A 89 2.53 -3.60 -19.49
CA ALA A 89 1.28 -3.08 -18.93
C ALA A 89 1.44 -2.73 -17.43
N ARG A 90 2.05 -3.62 -16.66
CA ARG A 90 2.36 -3.37 -15.25
C ARG A 90 3.28 -2.17 -15.06
N SER A 91 4.35 -2.08 -15.85
CA SER A 91 5.32 -0.99 -15.73
C SER A 91 4.68 0.37 -16.02
N ARG A 92 3.84 0.47 -17.05
CA ARG A 92 3.07 1.70 -17.33
C ARG A 92 2.15 2.08 -16.18
N LEU A 93 1.46 1.10 -15.60
CA LEU A 93 0.58 1.35 -14.46
C LEU A 93 1.36 1.88 -13.25
N LEU A 94 2.44 1.21 -12.87
CA LEU A 94 3.28 1.62 -11.74
C LEU A 94 3.93 2.96 -11.99
N SER A 95 4.40 3.23 -13.21
CA SER A 95 4.98 4.52 -13.59
C SER A 95 3.98 5.67 -13.50
N ALA A 96 2.75 5.46 -13.98
CA ALA A 96 1.67 6.44 -13.84
C ALA A 96 1.29 6.68 -12.37
N TRP A 97 1.30 5.63 -11.54
CA TRP A 97 1.06 5.76 -10.11
C TRP A 97 2.16 6.57 -9.41
N VAL A 98 3.44 6.30 -9.71
CA VAL A 98 4.57 7.11 -9.23
C VAL A 98 4.40 8.58 -9.63
N ALA A 99 4.10 8.86 -10.89
CA ALA A 99 3.89 10.22 -11.37
C ALA A 99 2.73 10.94 -10.67
N SER A 100 1.68 10.22 -10.28
CA SER A 100 0.51 10.79 -9.60
C SER A 100 0.78 11.27 -8.16
N LEU A 101 1.93 10.93 -7.59
CA LEU A 101 2.34 11.38 -6.25
C LEU A 101 2.92 12.80 -6.24
N GLY A 102 3.14 13.38 -7.43
CA GLY A 102 3.71 14.70 -7.60
C GLY A 102 5.23 14.69 -7.77
N PRO A 103 5.84 15.87 -7.98
CA PRO A 103 7.27 15.97 -8.24
C PRO A 103 8.10 15.67 -6.98
N VAL A 104 9.26 15.06 -7.18
CA VAL A 104 10.30 14.95 -6.15
C VAL A 104 11.34 16.05 -6.40
N PRO A 105 11.50 17.02 -5.49
CA PRO A 105 12.48 18.07 -5.66
C PRO A 105 13.90 17.48 -5.64
N PRO A 106 14.84 18.01 -6.46
CA PRO A 106 16.24 17.63 -6.35
C PRO A 106 16.76 17.84 -4.93
N CYS A 107 17.50 16.87 -4.43
CA CYS A 107 18.01 16.90 -3.08
C CYS A 107 19.41 17.52 -3.04
N ALA A 108 19.48 18.85 -2.95
CA ALA A 108 20.76 19.58 -2.94
C ALA A 108 21.61 19.31 -1.69
N SER A 109 20.98 18.93 -0.58
CA SER A 109 21.63 18.69 0.71
C SER A 109 21.50 17.24 1.18
N CYS A 110 21.26 16.30 0.27
CA CYS A 110 21.22 14.88 0.62
C CYS A 110 22.51 14.50 1.34
N ALA A 111 22.37 13.79 2.45
CA ALA A 111 23.53 13.32 3.20
C ALA A 111 24.46 12.55 2.24
N ALA A 112 25.70 13.01 2.12
CA ALA A 112 26.70 12.26 1.39
C ALA A 112 26.84 10.88 2.05
N PRO A 113 27.07 9.81 1.27
CA PRO A 113 27.40 8.51 1.84
C PRO A 113 28.53 8.66 2.87
N PRO A 114 28.49 7.92 3.98
CA PRO A 114 29.55 7.94 4.97
C PRO A 114 30.91 7.74 4.30
N LYS A 115 31.93 8.51 4.70
CA LYS A 115 33.29 8.37 4.15
C LYS A 115 33.99 7.06 4.55
N GLY A 116 33.46 6.35 5.55
CA GLY A 116 33.96 5.05 5.99
C GLY A 116 33.29 3.87 5.27
N GLU A 117 33.77 2.66 5.52
CA GLU A 117 33.14 1.45 5.00
C GLU A 117 31.70 1.31 5.52
N VAL A 118 30.74 1.49 4.62
CA VAL A 118 29.36 1.09 4.85
C VAL A 118 29.29 -0.41 4.66
N ARG A 119 29.29 -1.17 5.76
CA ARG A 119 29.22 -2.65 5.70
C ARG A 119 27.95 -3.14 5.01
N LEU A 120 26.85 -2.39 5.13
CA LEU A 120 25.56 -2.73 4.54
C LEU A 120 24.78 -1.48 4.14
N ALA A 121 24.25 -1.50 2.92
CA ALA A 121 23.23 -0.57 2.44
C ALA A 121 22.07 -1.39 1.84
N PRO A 122 20.83 -0.87 1.83
CA PRO A 122 19.72 -1.54 1.16
C PRO A 122 20.08 -1.87 -0.30
N ASN A 123 20.06 -3.15 -0.66
CA ASN A 123 20.29 -3.58 -2.03
C ASN A 123 19.02 -3.33 -2.87
N LEU A 124 19.05 -2.31 -3.70
CA LEU A 124 17.93 -1.92 -4.58
C LEU A 124 18.13 -2.35 -6.03
N HIS A 125 19.02 -3.31 -6.31
CA HIS A 125 19.26 -3.81 -7.66
C HIS A 125 18.01 -4.39 -8.34
N TRP A 126 17.01 -4.83 -7.55
CA TRP A 126 15.71 -5.22 -8.07
C TRP A 126 15.05 -4.10 -8.90
N ALA A 127 15.23 -2.83 -8.51
CA ALA A 127 14.66 -1.67 -9.18
C ALA A 127 15.33 -1.38 -10.53
N GLU A 128 16.50 -1.97 -10.79
CA GLU A 128 17.28 -1.79 -12.03
C GLU A 128 16.96 -2.88 -13.06
N ASN A 129 16.20 -3.92 -12.68
CA ASN A 129 15.96 -5.08 -13.53
C ASN A 129 15.18 -4.73 -14.81
N LYS A 130 15.90 -4.67 -15.94
CA LYS A 130 15.37 -4.34 -17.27
C LYS A 130 14.34 -5.33 -17.80
N HIS A 131 14.29 -6.55 -17.26
CA HIS A 131 13.31 -7.58 -17.65
C HIS A 131 12.01 -7.47 -16.84
N ARG A 132 12.03 -6.81 -15.67
CA ARG A 132 10.87 -6.63 -14.79
C ARG A 132 10.27 -5.22 -14.86
N PHE A 133 11.05 -4.22 -15.28
CA PHE A 133 10.62 -2.83 -15.31
C PHE A 133 11.07 -2.11 -16.58
N SER A 134 10.17 -1.31 -17.17
CA SER A 134 10.47 -0.41 -18.28
C SER A 134 11.53 0.63 -17.91
N ALA A 135 12.23 1.18 -18.90
CA ALA A 135 13.24 2.22 -18.69
C ALA A 135 12.70 3.43 -17.90
N GLU A 136 11.51 3.92 -18.25
CA GLU A 136 10.84 5.05 -17.58
C GLU A 136 10.68 4.81 -16.08
N LEU A 137 10.01 3.73 -15.68
CA LEU A 137 9.83 3.37 -14.27
C LEU A 137 11.17 3.22 -13.53
N ARG A 138 12.17 2.58 -14.15
CA ARG A 138 13.50 2.44 -13.52
C ARG A 138 14.15 3.80 -13.28
N GLN A 139 14.04 4.72 -14.22
CA GLN A 139 14.55 6.09 -14.07
C GLN A 139 13.81 6.85 -12.95
N GLN A 140 12.50 6.71 -12.85
CA GLN A 140 11.71 7.31 -11.77
C GLN A 140 12.15 6.78 -10.39
N LEU A 141 12.27 5.45 -10.24
CA LEU A 141 12.69 4.83 -8.97
C LEU A 141 14.11 5.26 -8.58
N ALA A 142 15.05 5.26 -9.53
CA ALA A 142 16.42 5.72 -9.30
C ALA A 142 16.47 7.20 -8.90
N TYR A 143 15.68 8.05 -9.57
CA TYR A 143 15.60 9.46 -9.25
C TYR A 143 15.04 9.70 -7.83
N ILE A 144 14.00 8.97 -7.43
CA ILE A 144 13.42 9.06 -6.08
C ILE A 144 14.43 8.61 -5.02
N GLN A 145 15.18 7.54 -5.28
CA GLN A 145 16.22 7.07 -4.37
C GLN A 145 17.35 8.11 -4.22
N ALA A 146 17.80 8.68 -5.33
CA ALA A 146 18.85 9.71 -5.33
C ALA A 146 18.40 11.02 -4.67
N ASN A 147 17.11 11.33 -4.71
CA ASN A 147 16.52 12.56 -4.17
C ASN A 147 15.52 12.27 -3.04
N HIS A 148 15.84 11.29 -2.21
CA HIS A 148 14.95 10.79 -1.18
C HIS A 148 14.62 11.86 -0.12
N TYR A 149 13.44 11.73 0.47
CA TYR A 149 12.92 12.63 1.50
C TYR A 149 13.90 12.79 2.68
N GLN A 150 14.20 14.04 3.03
CA GLN A 150 15.14 14.41 4.11
C GLN A 150 14.43 14.96 5.36
N GLY A 151 13.10 15.07 5.34
CA GLY A 151 12.35 15.56 6.50
C GLY A 151 12.12 14.49 7.56
N THR A 152 11.29 14.79 8.55
CA THR A 152 10.95 13.84 9.62
C THR A 152 10.19 12.64 9.05
N PRO A 153 10.74 11.41 9.11
CA PRO A 153 10.08 10.23 8.58
C PRO A 153 8.81 9.90 9.37
N TYR A 154 7.70 9.68 8.66
CA TYR A 154 6.41 9.34 9.26
C TYR A 154 6.35 7.88 9.75
N TYR A 155 6.90 6.93 8.97
CA TYR A 155 6.76 5.49 9.25
C TYR A 155 7.89 4.88 10.09
N VAL A 156 8.95 5.64 10.35
CA VAL A 156 10.17 5.11 10.95
C VAL A 156 10.66 6.04 12.04
N GLY A 157 10.86 5.49 13.23
CA GLY A 157 11.50 6.16 14.35
C GLY A 157 12.68 5.35 14.87
N GLN A 158 13.32 5.85 15.91
CA GLN A 158 14.45 5.18 16.54
C GLN A 158 14.30 5.23 18.07
N LEU A 159 14.57 4.10 18.72
CA LEU A 159 14.67 3.98 20.17
C LEU A 159 16.01 3.32 20.51
N GLY A 160 16.98 4.12 20.95
CA GLY A 160 18.36 3.66 21.12
C GLY A 160 18.95 3.21 19.77
N SER A 161 19.41 1.96 19.67
CA SER A 161 19.89 1.35 18.43
C SER A 161 18.79 0.63 17.62
N SER A 162 17.55 0.59 18.12
CA SER A 162 16.44 -0.13 17.50
C SER A 162 15.64 0.76 16.57
N THR A 163 15.29 0.23 15.39
CA THR A 163 14.32 0.85 14.48
C THR A 163 12.92 0.61 15.00
N LEU A 164 12.11 1.68 15.10
CA LEU A 164 10.69 1.60 15.39
C LEU A 164 9.89 1.81 14.11
N PHE A 165 8.86 1.00 13.88
CA PHE A 165 7.92 1.20 12.79
C PHE A 165 6.66 1.87 13.34
N LEU A 166 6.46 3.12 12.95
CA LEU A 166 5.40 3.99 13.45
C LEU A 166 4.24 4.01 12.45
N HIS A 167 3.02 4.26 12.94
CA HIS A 167 1.83 4.41 12.12
C HIS A 167 1.57 3.23 11.17
N GLU A 168 1.92 2.02 11.61
CA GLU A 168 1.55 0.77 10.94
C GLU A 168 0.30 0.22 11.61
N GLU A 169 -0.80 0.13 10.87
CA GLU A 169 -2.02 -0.50 11.36
C GLU A 169 -1.79 -1.98 11.66
N ALA A 170 -2.17 -2.42 12.86
CA ALA A 170 -1.94 -3.78 13.32
C ALA A 170 -2.89 -4.80 12.68
N TYR A 171 -4.10 -4.37 12.30
CA TYR A 171 -5.18 -5.24 11.80
C TYR A 171 -5.39 -6.51 12.65
N ALA A 172 -5.25 -6.37 13.97
CA ALA A 172 -5.21 -7.48 14.92
C ALA A 172 -6.61 -7.99 15.35
N ASP A 173 -7.66 -7.32 14.91
CA ASP A 173 -9.06 -7.64 15.20
C ASP A 173 -9.56 -8.90 14.47
N GLN A 174 -8.82 -9.36 13.44
CA GLN A 174 -9.21 -10.50 12.60
C GLN A 174 -8.15 -11.61 12.64
N PRO A 175 -8.47 -12.80 13.19
CA PRO A 175 -7.54 -13.94 13.20
C PRO A 175 -7.09 -14.41 11.82
N PHE A 176 -7.91 -14.11 10.79
CA PHE A 176 -7.64 -14.40 9.39
C PHE A 176 -8.11 -13.20 8.54
N PRO A 177 -7.24 -12.19 8.33
CA PRO A 177 -7.59 -11.00 7.54
C PRO A 177 -7.91 -11.37 6.08
N PRO A 178 -8.67 -10.54 5.34
CA PRO A 178 -8.90 -10.71 3.91
C PRO A 178 -7.59 -10.72 3.11
N ALA A 179 -7.61 -11.35 1.94
CA ALA A 179 -6.41 -11.65 1.16
C ALA A 179 -5.58 -10.43 0.78
N ASP A 180 -6.23 -9.29 0.50
CA ASP A 180 -5.56 -8.02 0.22
C ASP A 180 -4.75 -7.51 1.42
N LEU A 181 -5.28 -7.62 2.64
CA LEU A 181 -4.55 -7.29 3.88
C LEU A 181 -3.42 -8.27 4.16
N ARG A 182 -3.59 -9.56 3.88
CA ARG A 182 -2.50 -10.56 4.03
C ARG A 182 -1.34 -10.26 3.07
N LEU A 183 -1.64 -9.94 1.81
CA LEU A 183 -0.62 -9.57 0.82
C LEU A 183 0.07 -8.24 1.18
N LEU A 184 -0.68 -7.25 1.68
CA LEU A 184 -0.12 -6.01 2.22
C LEU A 184 0.83 -6.30 3.39
N GLY A 185 0.41 -7.12 4.36
CA GLY A 185 1.22 -7.49 5.52
C GLY A 185 2.52 -8.18 5.12
N LEU A 186 2.48 -9.12 4.17
CA LEU A 186 3.69 -9.75 3.63
C LEU A 186 4.61 -8.72 2.94
N CYS A 187 4.05 -7.84 2.11
CA CYS A 187 4.84 -6.80 1.45
C CYS A 187 5.45 -5.83 2.48
N ARG A 188 4.72 -5.46 3.53
CA ARG A 188 5.21 -4.63 4.63
C ARG A 188 6.39 -5.29 5.33
N TYR A 189 6.23 -6.56 5.74
CA TYR A 189 7.28 -7.31 6.40
C TYR A 189 8.54 -7.43 5.54
N TRP A 190 8.36 -7.76 4.25
CA TRP A 190 9.46 -7.83 3.30
C TRP A 190 10.23 -6.50 3.20
N ASN A 191 9.49 -5.38 3.17
CA ASN A 191 10.08 -4.04 3.07
C ASN A 191 10.78 -3.62 4.38
N MET A 192 10.21 -3.90 5.55
CA MET A 192 10.89 -3.66 6.84
C MET A 192 12.27 -4.31 6.86
N TYR A 193 12.36 -5.55 6.37
CA TYR A 193 13.62 -6.28 6.28
C TYR A 193 14.55 -5.74 5.19
N GLN A 194 14.02 -5.43 4.00
CA GLN A 194 14.79 -4.90 2.87
C GLN A 194 15.51 -3.58 3.21
N TYR A 195 14.90 -2.72 4.02
CA TYR A 195 15.42 -1.38 4.30
C TYR A 195 16.11 -1.24 5.66
N TYR A 196 15.70 -2.02 6.68
CA TYR A 196 16.12 -1.79 8.07
C TYR A 196 16.74 -3.00 8.76
N TYR A 197 16.88 -4.15 8.10
CA TYR A 197 17.54 -5.30 8.72
C TYR A 197 19.08 -5.18 8.60
N PRO A 198 19.84 -5.16 9.72
CA PRO A 198 21.26 -4.85 9.72
C PRO A 198 22.18 -6.07 9.45
N TYR A 199 21.63 -7.21 9.06
CA TYR A 199 22.40 -8.45 8.84
C TYR A 199 22.01 -9.14 7.53
N THR A 200 21.87 -8.40 6.43
CA THR A 200 21.51 -9.00 5.14
C THR A 200 22.64 -9.87 4.54
N TYR A 201 23.90 -9.66 4.93
CA TYR A 201 25.05 -10.46 4.46
C TYR A 201 25.02 -11.93 4.91
N VAL A 202 24.21 -12.28 5.92
CA VAL A 202 24.05 -13.68 6.35
C VAL A 202 23.02 -14.43 5.50
N TRP A 203 22.26 -13.71 4.67
CA TRP A 203 21.29 -14.34 3.78
C TRP A 203 22.00 -14.90 2.57
N GLN A 204 21.84 -16.20 2.35
CA GLN A 204 22.39 -16.90 1.18
C GLN A 204 21.50 -16.74 -0.06
N GLU A 205 20.29 -16.21 0.11
CA GLU A 205 19.29 -16.06 -0.95
C GLU A 205 19.15 -14.60 -1.42
N ASP A 206 18.80 -14.42 -2.69
CA ASP A 206 18.41 -13.12 -3.22
C ASP A 206 17.05 -12.71 -2.63
N TRP A 207 17.08 -11.80 -1.65
CA TRP A 207 15.91 -11.31 -0.93
C TRP A 207 14.80 -10.82 -1.86
N ALA A 208 15.12 -10.30 -3.05
CA ALA A 208 14.14 -9.86 -4.02
C ALA A 208 13.31 -11.02 -4.61
N HIS A 209 13.87 -12.23 -4.69
CA HIS A 209 13.15 -13.43 -5.15
C HIS A 209 12.23 -14.01 -4.07
N VAL A 210 12.62 -13.91 -2.80
CA VAL A 210 11.84 -14.42 -1.65
C VAL A 210 10.41 -13.90 -1.68
N LEU A 211 10.20 -12.61 -1.95
CA LEU A 211 8.85 -12.03 -2.00
C LEU A 211 7.96 -12.74 -3.03
N ARG A 212 8.47 -12.97 -4.25
CA ARG A 212 7.72 -13.63 -5.32
C ARG A 212 7.32 -15.06 -4.94
N ASP A 213 8.25 -15.79 -4.33
CA ASP A 213 8.07 -17.21 -4.03
C ASP A 213 7.12 -17.41 -2.85
N VAL A 214 7.19 -16.53 -1.83
CA VAL A 214 6.31 -16.56 -0.66
C VAL A 214 4.89 -16.06 -1.00
N LEU A 215 4.74 -15.10 -1.92
CA LEU A 215 3.43 -14.58 -2.34
C LEU A 215 2.48 -15.67 -2.84
N SER A 216 3.01 -16.65 -3.59
CA SER A 216 2.19 -17.76 -4.11
C SER A 216 1.64 -18.63 -2.98
N ARG A 217 2.42 -18.85 -1.92
CA ARG A 217 2.00 -19.62 -0.73
C ARG A 217 0.97 -18.85 0.10
N PHE A 218 1.18 -17.54 0.30
CA PHE A 218 0.28 -16.68 1.09
C PHE A 218 -1.08 -16.45 0.43
N ALA A 219 -1.12 -16.38 -0.90
CA ALA A 219 -2.38 -16.28 -1.62
C ALA A 219 -3.21 -17.56 -1.49
N ALA A 220 -2.56 -18.72 -1.57
CA ALA A 220 -3.20 -20.03 -1.44
C ALA A 220 -3.66 -20.37 0.00
N ALA A 221 -3.22 -19.60 1.00
CA ALA A 221 -3.65 -19.80 2.38
C ALA A 221 -5.16 -19.46 2.52
N ASN A 222 -5.94 -20.47 2.88
CA ASN A 222 -7.40 -20.39 3.05
C ASN A 222 -7.84 -20.59 4.51
N THR A 223 -6.90 -20.78 5.44
CA THR A 223 -7.15 -20.88 6.88
C THR A 223 -6.14 -20.05 7.68
N ALA A 224 -6.51 -19.69 8.92
CA ALA A 224 -5.59 -19.06 9.87
C ALA A 224 -4.33 -19.88 10.13
N LEU A 225 -4.44 -21.22 10.13
CA LEU A 225 -3.31 -22.12 10.33
C LEU A 225 -2.38 -22.13 9.12
N SER A 226 -2.91 -22.18 7.90
CA SER A 226 -2.09 -22.12 6.67
C SER A 226 -1.42 -20.76 6.42
N TYR A 227 -1.86 -19.72 7.12
CA TYR A 227 -1.34 -18.35 7.02
C TYR A 227 -0.23 -18.03 8.02
N ARG A 228 -0.16 -18.76 9.14
CA ARG A 228 0.87 -18.59 10.18
C ARG A 228 2.06 -19.49 9.90
#